data_AF-A0A9W4HYA5-F1
#
_entry.id   AF-A0A9W4HYA5-F1
#
_cell.length_a   1.000
_cell.length_b   1.000
_cell.length_c   1.000
_cell.angle_alpha   90.00
_cell.angle_beta   90.00
_cell.angle_gamma   90.00
#
_symmetry.space_group_name_H-M   'P 1'
#
loop_
_entity.id
_entity.type
_entity.pdbx_description
1 polymer ?
#
loop_
_entity_poly.entity_id
_entity_poly.type
_entity_poly.pdbx_seq_one_letter_code
_entity_poly.pdbx_strand_id
1 'polypeptide(L)'
;MEDFFVQLFGPAFNEWPMLLRPVLVTIVLLIVVTKLIFYFVLPTVAVVFILTGAAALVTILIREIWERFLKKDRNETRKKSDDETRILAGLRGLEAGGVKS
;
A
#
# COMPACT_ATOMS: atom_id res chain seq x y z
N MET A 1 -44.97 14.20 8.78
CA MET A 1 -43.63 14.85 8.85
C MET A 1 -43.28 15.19 10.30
N GLU A 2 -44.16 15.85 11.06
CA GLU A 2 -43.89 16.19 12.47
C GLU A 2 -43.59 14.98 13.37
N ASP A 3 -44.27 13.83 13.18
CA ASP A 3 -43.98 12.62 13.97
C ASP A 3 -42.56 12.07 13.78
N PHE A 4 -41.98 12.22 12.59
CA PHE A 4 -40.60 11.81 12.32
C PHE A 4 -39.61 12.72 13.05
N PHE A 5 -39.87 14.03 13.08
CA PHE A 5 -39.03 14.97 13.82
C PHE A 5 -39.18 14.79 15.33
N VAL A 6 -40.38 14.48 15.84
CA VAL A 6 -40.60 14.19 17.26
C VAL A 6 -39.91 12.89 17.68
N GLN A 7 -39.86 11.87 16.81
CA GLN A 7 -39.06 10.66 17.07
C GLN A 7 -37.55 10.94 17.07
N LEU A 8 -37.05 11.80 16.17
CA LEU A 8 -35.62 12.05 16.01
C LEU A 8 -35.05 13.05 17.02
N PHE A 9 -35.84 14.05 17.41
CA PHE A 9 -35.43 15.17 18.28
C PHE A 9 -36.12 15.16 19.65
N GLY A 10 -37.07 14.25 19.86
CA GLY A 10 -37.85 14.13 21.09
C GLY A 10 -39.11 15.01 21.12
N PRO A 11 -40.02 14.78 22.08
CA PRO A 11 -41.28 15.51 22.21
C PRO A 11 -41.09 17.01 22.41
N ALA A 12 -39.97 17.42 23.01
CA ALA A 12 -39.62 18.81 23.23
C ALA A 12 -39.50 19.61 21.91
N PHE A 13 -39.20 18.98 20.77
CA PHE A 13 -39.08 19.67 19.47
C PHE A 13 -40.36 20.45 19.09
N ASN A 14 -41.53 19.95 19.51
CA ASN A 14 -42.81 20.61 19.22
C ASN A 14 -43.11 21.79 20.17
N GLU A 15 -42.35 21.94 21.25
CA GLU A 15 -42.47 23.06 22.18
C GLU A 15 -41.65 24.28 21.72
N TRP A 16 -40.71 24.09 20.78
CA TRP A 16 -39.90 25.18 20.24
C TRP A 16 -40.68 26.02 19.21
N PRO A 17 -40.43 27.34 19.17
CA PRO A 17 -41.02 28.23 18.18
C PRO A 17 -40.80 27.70 16.76
N MET A 18 -41.86 27.71 15.94
CA MET A 18 -41.86 27.09 14.61
C MET A 18 -40.75 27.61 13.69
N LEU A 19 -40.35 28.88 13.86
CA LEU A 19 -39.25 29.52 13.12
C LEU A 19 -37.84 29.04 13.54
N LEU A 20 -37.68 28.52 14.76
CA LEU A 20 -36.38 28.04 15.29
C LEU A 20 -36.16 26.54 15.01
N ARG A 21 -37.23 25.78 14.82
CA ARG A 21 -37.18 24.35 14.44
C ARG A 21 -36.28 24.06 13.23
N PRO A 22 -36.38 24.76 12.08
CA PRO A 22 -35.51 24.48 10.94
C PRO A 22 -34.03 24.73 11.25
N VAL A 23 -33.71 25.76 12.02
CA VAL A 23 -32.34 26.08 12.43
C VAL A 23 -31.75 24.96 13.30
N LEU A 24 -32.52 24.45 14.27
CA LEU A 24 -32.12 23.34 15.12
C LEU A 24 -31.86 22.07 14.31
N VAL A 25 -32.72 21.76 13.34
CA VAL A 25 -32.54 20.62 12.43
C VAL A 25 -31.23 20.76 11.65
N THR A 26 -30.94 21.95 11.11
CA THR A 26 -29.69 22.20 10.38
C THR A 26 -28.46 22.02 11.28
N ILE A 27 -28.48 22.55 12.50
CA ILE A 27 -27.36 22.42 13.44
C ILE A 27 -27.11 20.94 13.77
N VAL A 28 -28.17 20.18 14.07
CA VAL A 28 -28.03 18.76 14.40
C VAL A 28 -27.56 17.96 13.20
N LEU A 29 -28.10 18.23 12.01
CA LEU A 29 -27.63 17.60 10.78
C LEU A 29 -26.14 17.87 10.57
N LEU A 30 -25.69 19.09 10.80
CA LEU A 30 -24.29 19.49 10.65
C LEU A 30 -23.40 18.75 11.67
N ILE A 31 -23.84 18.61 12.92
CA ILE A 31 -23.13 17.83 13.95
C ILE A 31 -23.04 16.35 13.55
N VAL A 32 -24.14 15.75 13.08
CA VAL A 32 -24.19 14.35 12.67
C VAL A 32 -23.26 14.09 11.48
N VAL A 33 -23.31 14.94 10.45
CA VAL A 33 -22.43 14.86 9.28
C VAL A 33 -20.97 15.02 9.69
N THR A 34 -20.67 16.00 10.55
CA THR A 34 -19.31 16.21 11.05
C THR A 34 -18.80 14.97 11.79
N LYS A 35 -19.61 14.39 12.69
CA LYS A 35 -19.25 13.14 13.37
C LYS A 35 -19.03 12.00 12.38
N LEU A 36 -19.89 11.84 11.38
CA LEU A 36 -19.74 10.78 10.37
C LEU A 36 -18.41 10.91 9.61
N ILE A 37 -18.01 12.14 9.28
CA ILE A 37 -16.73 12.40 8.62
C ILE A 37 -15.57 12.02 9.55
N PHE A 38 -15.55 12.50 10.78
CA PHE A 38 -14.41 12.29 11.69
C PHE A 38 -14.31 10.85 12.24
N TYR A 39 -15.44 10.19 12.48
CA TYR A 39 -15.45 8.84 13.05
C TYR A 39 -15.47 7.73 12.01
N PHE A 40 -15.89 8.00 10.78
CA PHE A 40 -16.03 6.97 9.75
C PHE A 40 -15.17 7.26 8.53
N VAL A 41 -15.36 8.42 7.88
CA VAL A 41 -14.64 8.74 6.64
C VAL A 41 -13.14 8.89 6.89
N LEU A 42 -12.74 9.66 7.89
CA LEU A 42 -11.33 9.93 8.19
C LEU A 42 -10.55 8.66 8.55
N PRO A 43 -11.06 7.78 9.45
CA PRO A 43 -10.38 6.53 9.75
C PRO A 43 -10.33 5.58 8.55
N THR A 44 -11.40 5.49 7.75
CA THR A 44 -11.39 4.66 6.53
C THR A 44 -10.34 5.16 5.54
N VAL A 45 -10.26 6.46 5.30
CA VAL A 45 -9.23 7.05 4.44
C VAL A 45 -7.83 6.77 4.99
N ALA A 46 -7.62 6.92 6.31
CA ALA A 46 -6.35 6.61 6.94
C ALA A 46 -5.96 5.13 6.75
N VAL A 47 -6.90 4.20 6.94
CA VAL A 47 -6.68 2.76 6.72
C VAL A 47 -6.29 2.48 5.27
N VAL A 48 -6.99 3.07 4.30
CA VAL A 48 -6.66 2.92 2.87
C VAL A 48 -5.25 3.44 2.60
N PHE A 49 -4.90 4.64 3.07
CA PHE A 49 -3.57 5.20 2.89
C PHE A 49 -2.46 4.33 3.50
N ILE A 50 -2.68 3.83 4.73
CA ILE A 50 -1.72 2.95 5.41
C ILE A 50 -1.57 1.63 4.65
N LEU A 51 -2.66 1.01 4.22
CA LEU A 51 -2.63 -0.25 3.47
C LEU A 51 -1.98 -0.07 2.09
N THR A 52 -2.32 0.99 1.36
CA THR A 52 -1.71 1.29 0.06
C THR A 52 -0.22 1.61 0.22
N GLY A 53 0.16 2.38 1.24
CA GLY A 53 1.56 2.67 1.56
C GLY A 53 2.34 1.41 1.93
N ALA A 54 1.77 0.55 2.77
CA ALA A 54 2.36 -0.73 3.13
C ALA A 54 2.52 -1.65 1.92
N ALA A 55 1.50 -1.75 1.07
CA ALA A 55 1.57 -2.53 -0.16
C ALA A 55 2.68 -2.02 -1.10
N ALA A 56 2.80 -0.70 -1.27
CA ALA A 56 3.86 -0.10 -2.07
C ALA A 56 5.26 -0.44 -1.53
N LEU A 57 5.46 -0.34 -0.21
CA LEU A 57 6.72 -0.73 0.44
C LEU A 57 7.04 -2.21 0.23
N VAL A 58 6.06 -3.10 0.38
CA VAL A 58 6.23 -4.53 0.11
C VAL A 58 6.62 -4.77 -1.36
N THR A 59 6.01 -4.04 -2.30
CA THR A 59 6.34 -4.18 -3.72
C THR A 59 7.78 -3.76 -4.02
N ILE A 60 8.25 -2.68 -3.39
CA ILE A 60 9.63 -2.20 -3.51
C ILE A 60 10.60 -3.22 -2.92
N LEU A 61 10.31 -3.77 -1.74
CA LEU A 61 11.15 -4.80 -1.10
C LEU A 61 11.24 -6.07 -1.95
N ILE A 62 10.13 -6.55 -2.50
CA ILE A 62 10.12 -7.70 -3.40
C ILE A 62 10.98 -7.41 -4.64
N ARG A 63 10.84 -6.22 -5.23
CA ARG A 63 11.64 -5.82 -6.39
C ARG A 63 13.13 -5.76 -6.06
N GLU A 64 13.50 -5.23 -4.91
CA GLU A 64 14.91 -5.15 -4.49
C GLU A 64 15.51 -6.54 -4.25
N ILE A 65 14.76 -7.44 -3.59
CA ILE A 65 15.16 -8.84 -3.39
C ILE A 65 15.31 -9.53 -4.75
N TRP A 66 14.36 -9.33 -5.66
CA TRP A 66 14.39 -9.90 -7.00
C TRP A 66 15.58 -9.40 -7.83
N GLU A 67 15.88 -8.11 -7.80
CA GLU A 67 17.04 -7.53 -8.49
C GLU A 67 18.36 -8.05 -7.91
N ARG A 68 18.47 -8.21 -6.59
CA ARG A 68 19.65 -8.83 -5.96
C ARG A 68 19.79 -10.29 -6.34
N PHE A 69 18.69 -11.04 -6.38
CA PHE A 69 18.71 -12.45 -6.77
C PHE A 69 19.09 -12.61 -8.25
N LEU A 70 18.48 -11.84 -9.15
CA LEU A 70 18.83 -11.83 -10.57
C LEU A 70 20.28 -11.43 -10.83
N LYS A 71 20.82 -10.44 -10.09
CA LYS A 71 22.24 -10.08 -10.19
C LYS A 71 23.15 -11.21 -9.71
N LYS A 72 22.78 -11.90 -8.61
CA LYS A 72 23.55 -13.03 -8.09
C LYS A 72 23.59 -14.18 -9.09
N ASP A 73 22.43 -14.54 -9.65
CA ASP A 73 22.29 -15.63 -10.60
C ASP A 73 23.05 -15.35 -11.91
N ARG A 74 23.00 -14.08 -12.38
CA ARG A 74 23.78 -13.62 -13.55
C ARG A 74 25.29 -13.63 -13.29
N ASN A 75 25.73 -13.34 -12.06
CA ASN A 75 27.15 -13.39 -11.70
C ASN A 75 27.65 -14.83 -11.57
N GLU A 76 26.86 -15.74 -11.00
CA GLU A 76 27.20 -17.16 -10.89
C GLU A 76 27.27 -17.83 -12.26
N THR A 77 26.32 -17.54 -13.16
CA THR A 77 26.37 -18.02 -14.55
C THR A 77 27.57 -17.47 -15.33
N ARG A 78 27.90 -16.18 -15.16
CA ARG A 78 29.10 -15.59 -15.79
C ARG A 78 30.39 -16.25 -15.29
N LYS A 79 30.49 -16.52 -13.99
CA LYS A 79 31.69 -17.13 -13.39
C LYS A 79 31.90 -18.57 -13.87
N LYS A 80 30.82 -19.35 -13.98
CA LYS A 80 30.86 -20.72 -14.50
C LYS A 80 31.32 -20.78 -15.96
N SER A 81 30.81 -19.86 -16.80
CA SER A 81 31.24 -19.75 -18.20
C SER A 81 32.72 -19.39 -18.34
N ASP A 82 33.24 -18.50 -17.51
CA ASP A 82 34.65 -18.10 -17.56
C ASP A 82 35.57 -19.27 -17.19
N ASP A 83 35.23 -20.03 -16.14
CA ASP A 83 35.99 -21.21 -15.72
C ASP A 83 35.98 -22.32 -16.78
N GLU A 84 34.83 -22.61 -17.41
CA GLU A 84 34.77 -23.57 -18.52
C GLU A 84 35.65 -23.14 -19.70
N THR A 85 35.61 -21.85 -20.05
CA THR A 85 36.42 -21.29 -21.14
C THR A 85 37.91 -21.38 -20.83
N ARG A 86 38.29 -21.16 -19.57
CA ARG A 86 39.68 -21.22 -19.08
C ARG A 86 40.19 -22.66 -19.03
N ILE A 87 39.34 -23.62 -18.64
CA ILE A 87 39.65 -25.06 -18.65
C ILE A 87 39.83 -25.54 -20.10
N LEU A 88 38.94 -25.16 -21.01
CA LEU A 88 39.05 -25.47 -22.44
C LEU A 88 40.32 -24.87 -23.07
N ALA A 89 40.69 -23.66 -22.69
CA ALA A 89 41.95 -23.04 -23.13
C ALA A 89 43.18 -23.76 -22.57
N GLY A 90 43.15 -24.19 -21.31
CA GLY A 90 44.22 -24.98 -20.69
C GLY A 90 44.39 -26.37 -21.30
N LEU A 91 43.28 -27.04 -21.61
CA LEU A 91 43.27 -28.34 -22.31
C LEU A 91 43.79 -28.22 -23.74
N ARG A 92 43.41 -27.19 -24.49
CA ARG A 92 44.00 -26.90 -25.82
C ARG A 92 45.51 -26.62 -25.74
N GLY A 93 45.97 -25.96 -24.68
CA GLY A 93 47.40 -25.74 -24.45
C GLY A 93 48.18 -27.03 -24.15
N LEU A 94 47.55 -27.99 -23.47
CA LEU A 94 48.10 -29.32 -23.20
C LEU A 94 48.10 -30.23 -24.43
N GLU A 95 47.03 -30.20 -25.25
CA GLU A 95 46.96 -30.91 -26.53
C GLU A 95 47.93 -30.34 -27.58
N ALA A 96 48.22 -29.05 -27.54
CA ALA A 96 49.22 -28.41 -28.41
C ALA A 96 50.68 -28.66 -27.97
N GLY A 97 50.93 -29.52 -26.98
CA GLY A 97 52.28 -29.88 -26.54
C GLY A 97 52.95 -28.82 -25.66
N GLY A 98 52.17 -27.96 -24.98
CA GLY A 98 52.67 -26.91 -24.11
C GLY A 98 53.30 -27.42 -22.82
N VAL A 99 54.47 -28.03 -22.90
CA VAL A 99 55.43 -28.06 -21.80
C VAL A 99 56.01 -26.65 -21.68
N LYS A 100 55.60 -25.91 -20.66
CA LYS A 100 56.41 -24.79 -20.16
C LYS A 100 57.22 -25.29 -18.96
N SER A 101 58.54 -25.32 -19.17
CA SER A 101 59.57 -25.26 -18.14
C SER A 101 59.36 -24.06 -17.21
#